data_AF-A0A9P0QEW2-F1
#
_entry.id   AF-A0A9P0QEW2-F1
#
_cell.length_a   1.000
_cell.length_b   1.000
_cell.length_c   1.000
_cell.angle_alpha   90.00
_cell.angle_beta   90.00
_cell.angle_gamma   90.00
#
_symmetry.space_group_name_H-M   'P 1'
#
loop_
_entity.id
_entity.type
_entity.pdbx_description
1 polymer ?
#
loop_
_entity_poly.entity_id
_entity_poly.type
_entity_poly.pdbx_seq_one_letter_code
_entity_poly.pdbx_strand_id
1 'polypeptide(L)' 'MNNADLRQVVHANSGTTCQELAEMFSVSHETIRLHLHQLGKTWKLSKWSHMN' A
#
# COMPACT_ATOMS: atom_id res chain seq x y z
N MET A 1 9.66 4.83 -7.09
CA MET A 1 8.22 4.50 -7.12
C MET A 1 7.44 5.73 -6.69
N ASN A 2 6.35 6.10 -7.36
CA ASN A 2 5.61 7.32 -7.05
C ASN A 2 4.39 6.98 -6.17
N ASN A 3 4.11 7.78 -5.14
CA ASN A 3 2.97 7.57 -4.23
C ASN A 3 1.61 7.48 -4.94
N ALA A 4 1.46 8.19 -6.06
CA ALA A 4 0.25 8.16 -6.88
C ALA A 4 -0.02 6.78 -7.51
N ASP A 5 1.03 6.09 -7.92
CA ASP A 5 0.93 4.77 -8.56
C ASP A 5 0.53 3.70 -7.53
N LEU A 6 1.17 3.72 -6.35
CA LEU A 6 0.78 2.89 -5.21
C LEU A 6 -0.70 3.09 -4.86
N ARG A 7 -1.13 4.35 -4.78
CA ARG A 7 -2.50 4.71 -4.43
C ARG A 7 -3.48 4.15 -5.45
N GLN A 8 -3.14 4.22 -6.75
CA GLN A 8 -3.98 3.70 -7.81
C GLN A 8 -4.12 2.17 -7.71
N VAL A 9 -3.01 1.44 -7.51
CA VAL A 9 -3.04 -0.02 -7.37
C VAL A 9 -3.85 -0.44 -6.13
N VAL A 10 -3.63 0.21 -4.98
CA VAL A 10 -4.33 -0.13 -3.73
C VAL A 10 -5.80 0.30 -3.79
N HIS A 11 -6.17 1.30 -4.60
CA HIS A 11 -7.57 1.69 -4.80
C HIS A 11 -8.28 0.75 -5.79
N ALA A 12 -7.64 0.42 -6.91
CA ALA A 12 -8.15 -0.52 -7.90
C ALA A 12 -8.27 -1.94 -7.34
N ASN A 13 -7.31 -2.34 -6.49
CA ASN A 13 -7.27 -3.64 -5.85
C ASN A 13 -7.20 -3.46 -4.34
N SER A 14 -8.36 -3.27 -3.72
CA SER A 14 -8.48 -3.13 -2.26
C SER A 14 -8.08 -4.41 -1.48
N GLY A 15 -7.80 -5.51 -2.18
CA GLY A 15 -7.34 -6.79 -1.61
C GLY A 15 -5.84 -7.04 -1.68
N THR A 16 -5.05 -6.19 -2.34
CA THR A 16 -3.61 -6.42 -2.51
C THR A 16 -2.85 -6.26 -1.20
N THR A 17 -2.01 -7.23 -0.88
CA THR A 17 -1.19 -7.22 0.34
C THR A 17 0.09 -6.39 0.15
N CYS A 18 0.74 -5.98 1.25
CA CYS A 18 2.06 -5.32 1.21
C CYS A 18 3.09 -6.12 0.41
N GLN A 19 2.99 -7.44 0.46
CA GLN A 19 3.94 -8.34 -0.19
C GLN A 19 3.76 -8.33 -1.70
N GLU A 20 2.53 -8.47 -2.17
CA GLU A 20 2.25 -8.35 -3.60
C GLU A 20 2.63 -6.97 -4.16
N LEU A 21 2.40 -5.90 -3.38
CA LEU A 21 2.86 -4.56 -3.77
C LEU A 21 4.39 -4.48 -3.83
N ALA A 22 5.10 -5.03 -2.83
CA ALA A 22 6.55 -5.04 -2.83
C ALA A 22 7.14 -5.81 -4.02
N GLU A 23 6.55 -6.96 -4.36
CA GLU A 23 6.93 -7.75 -5.53
C GLU A 23 6.63 -7.00 -6.84
N MET A 24 5.42 -6.44 -6.97
CA MET A 24 4.99 -5.70 -8.17
C MET A 24 5.86 -4.47 -8.44
N PHE A 25 6.29 -3.79 -7.38
CA PHE A 25 7.12 -2.59 -7.48
C PHE A 25 8.62 -2.86 -7.35
N SER A 26 9.03 -4.13 -7.13
CA SER A 26 10.41 -4.51 -6.83
C SER A 26 11.04 -3.63 -5.75
N VAL A 27 10.30 -3.35 -4.69
CA VAL A 27 10.76 -2.59 -3.52
C VAL A 27 10.59 -3.42 -2.26
N SER A 28 11.30 -3.05 -1.19
CA SER A 28 11.13 -3.72 0.10
C SER A 28 9.76 -3.45 0.72
N HIS A 29 9.26 -4.41 1.50
CA HIS A 29 8.02 -4.25 2.30
C HIS A 29 8.01 -2.98 3.15
N GLU A 30 9.17 -2.59 3.68
CA GLU A 30 9.32 -1.38 4.47
C GLU A 30 9.00 -0.11 3.66
N THR A 31 9.49 -0.02 2.42
CA THR A 31 9.21 1.08 1.49
C THR A 31 7.70 1.21 1.21
N ILE A 32 7.02 0.09 0.98
CA ILE A 32 5.57 0.04 0.77
C ILE A 32 4.81 0.50 2.02
N ARG A 33 5.21 0.03 3.21
CA ARG A 33 4.60 0.45 4.49
C ARG A 33 4.77 1.95 4.72
N LEU A 34 5.94 2.50 4.43
CA LEU A 34 6.25 3.93 4.58
C LEU A 34 5.37 4.78 3.65
N HIS A 35 5.25 4.38 2.39
CA HIS A 35 4.38 5.07 1.42
C HIS A 35 2.90 4.96 1.80
N LEU A 36 2.44 3.81 2.29
CA LEU A 36 1.05 3.64 2.72
C LEU A 36 0.72 4.47 3.96
N HIS A 37 1.67 4.60 4.88
CA HIS A 37 1.56 5.53 6.00
C HIS A 37 1.47 6.99 5.53
N GLN A 38 2.27 7.40 4.53
CA GLN A 38 2.18 8.74 3.92
C GLN A 38 0.84 8.99 3.22
N LEU A 39 0.21 7.95 2.67
CA LEU A 39 -1.13 8.02 2.07
C LEU A 39 -2.27 8.05 3.10
N GLY A 40 -1.98 8.04 4.41
CA GLY A 40 -2.98 7.97 5.47
C GLY A 40 -3.69 6.62 5.57
N LYS A 41 -3.19 5.59 4.88
CA LYS A 41 -3.73 4.22 5.00
C LYS A 41 -3.10 3.55 6.20
N THR A 42 -3.92 3.21 7.19
CA THR A 42 -3.50 2.44 8.36
C THR A 42 -3.77 0.96 8.13
N TRP A 43 -2.77 0.12 8.37
CA TRP A 43 -2.94 -1.34 8.41
C TRP A 43 -3.73 -1.70 9.66
N LYS A 44 -5.00 -2.07 9.52
CA LYS A 44 -5.82 -2.56 10.64
C LYS A 44 -6.31 -3.96 10.28
N LEU A 45 -5.96 -4.95 11.10
CA LEU A 45 -6.50 -6.32 11.02
C LEU A 45 -6.29 -6.99 9.65
N SER A 46 -5.06 -6.99 9.13
CA SER A 46 -4.69 -7.68 7.88
C SER A 46 -5.42 -7.19 6.63
N LYS A 47 -6.07 -6.02 6.71
CA LYS A 47 -6.71 -5.32 5.59
C LYS A 47 -6.40 -3.84 5.64
N TRP A 48 -6.37 -3.22 4.46
CA TRP A 48 -6.22 -1.78 4.33
C TRP A 48 -7.54 -1.09 4.58
N SER A 49 -7.59 -0.24 5.61
CA SER A 49 -8.74 0.63 5.88
C SER A 49 -8.30 2.09 5.73
N HIS A 50 -9.10 2.89 5.04
CA HIS A 50 -8.91 4.34 5.00
C HIS A 50 -9.47 4.89 6.31
N MET A 51 -8.64 5.54 7.12
CA MET A 51 -9.13 6.29 8.27
C MET A 51 -9.54 7.67 7.77
N ASN A 52 -10.83 7.98 7.89
CA ASN A 52 -11.44 9.27 7.52
C ASN A 52 -10.86 10.42 8.34
#